data_AF-A0A967WQW4-F1
#
_entry.id   AF-A0A967WQW4-F1
#
_cell.length_a   1.000
_cell.length_b   1.000
_cell.length_c   1.000
_cell.angle_alpha   90.00
_cell.angle_beta   90.00
_cell.angle_gamma   90.00
#
_symmetry.space_group_name_H-M   'P 1'
#
loop_
_entity.id
_entity.type
_entity.pdbx_description
1 polymer ?
#
loop_
_entity_poly.entity_id
_entity_poly.type
_entity_poly.pdbx_seq_one_letter_code
_entity_poly.pdbx_strand_id
1 'polypeptide(L)'
;QQPDALKLVQALACASRKEAGCLAYEVYLQADEPRVIMVWQQWSSLDALELHFGSDHVDAFLDAIPDMIDGEVMSARYDVSSVDGEPVVDEVKDIAPLVLADNITVH
;
A
#
# COMPACT_ATOMS: atom_id res chain seq x y z
N GLN A 1 3.99 -14.22 -16.73
CA GLN A 1 2.73 -14.30 -15.94
C GLN A 1 2.96 -13.81 -14.51
N GLN A 2 3.63 -14.51 -13.59
CA GLN A 2 3.96 -13.89 -12.27
C GLN A 2 5.06 -12.80 -12.31
N PRO A 3 6.19 -12.97 -13.04
CA PRO A 3 7.24 -11.94 -13.08
C PRO A 3 6.78 -10.62 -13.70
N ASP A 4 5.72 -10.66 -14.52
CA ASP A 4 5.18 -9.49 -15.21
C ASP A 4 4.20 -8.74 -14.30
N ALA A 5 3.34 -9.47 -13.57
CA ALA A 5 2.51 -8.89 -12.51
C ALA A 5 3.36 -8.20 -11.44
N LEU A 6 4.44 -8.84 -10.98
CA LEU A 6 5.33 -8.24 -9.98
C LEU A 6 5.98 -6.96 -10.49
N LYS A 7 6.44 -6.92 -11.75
CA LYS A 7 6.98 -5.69 -12.36
C LYS A 7 5.93 -4.59 -12.43
N LEU A 8 4.69 -4.94 -12.78
CA LEU A 8 3.58 -4.00 -12.86
C LEU A 8 3.27 -3.39 -11.48
N VAL A 9 3.18 -4.22 -10.44
CA VAL A 9 2.98 -3.78 -9.04
C VAL A 9 4.18 -2.94 -8.54
N GLN A 10 5.41 -3.31 -8.90
CA GLN A 10 6.60 -2.51 -8.55
C GLN A 10 6.62 -1.14 -9.24
N ALA A 11 6.12 -1.06 -10.48
CA ALA A 11 5.98 0.20 -11.20
C ALA A 11 4.92 1.10 -10.55
N LEU A 12 3.76 0.54 -10.17
CA LEU A 12 2.74 1.20 -9.37
C LEU A 12 3.36 1.76 -8.08
N ALA A 13 4.02 0.91 -7.28
CA ALA A 13 4.67 1.33 -6.04
C ALA A 13 5.74 2.43 -6.21
N CYS A 14 6.45 2.44 -7.36
CA CYS A 14 7.44 3.48 -7.66
C CYS A 14 6.78 4.82 -8.00
N ALA A 15 5.63 4.79 -8.70
CA ALA A 15 4.85 5.98 -9.00
C ALA A 15 4.19 6.54 -7.73
N SER A 16 3.53 5.67 -6.95
CA SER A 16 2.77 6.09 -5.77
C SER A 16 3.63 6.70 -4.67
N ARG A 17 4.85 6.21 -4.49
CA ARG A 17 5.83 6.82 -3.56
C ARG A 17 6.20 8.26 -3.88
N LYS A 18 5.87 8.77 -5.07
CA LYS A 18 6.12 10.16 -5.47
C LYS A 18 4.92 11.06 -5.21
N GLU A 19 3.79 10.49 -4.81
CA GLU A 19 2.57 11.24 -4.56
C GLU A 19 2.61 11.99 -3.23
N ALA A 20 2.03 13.18 -3.22
CA ALA A 20 1.84 13.93 -2.00
C ALA A 20 0.89 13.17 -1.07
N GLY A 21 1.33 12.92 0.17
CA GLY A 21 0.55 12.19 1.16
C GLY A 21 0.73 10.67 1.15
N CYS A 22 1.49 10.10 0.21
CA CYS A 22 1.94 8.71 0.31
C CYS A 22 3.03 8.62 1.39
N LEU A 23 2.75 7.90 2.47
CA LEU A 23 3.67 7.69 3.59
C LEU A 23 4.49 6.39 3.42
N ALA A 24 3.85 5.33 2.92
CA ALA A 24 4.51 4.07 2.60
C ALA A 24 3.79 3.39 1.44
N TYR A 25 4.54 2.68 0.60
CA TYR A 25 4.01 1.82 -0.45
C TYR A 25 4.98 0.65 -0.68
N GLU A 26 4.72 -0.45 0.01
CA GLU A 26 5.58 -1.63 0.07
C GLU A 26 4.97 -2.79 -0.68
N VAL A 27 5.84 -3.62 -1.27
CA VAL A 27 5.43 -4.80 -2.06
C VAL A 27 6.13 -6.02 -1.48
N TYR A 28 5.33 -7.01 -1.08
CA TYR A 28 5.81 -8.27 -0.51
C TYR A 28 5.37 -9.45 -1.37
N LEU A 29 6.15 -10.53 -1.31
CA LEU A 29 5.73 -11.85 -1.75
C LEU A 29 5.50 -12.70 -0.51
N GLN A 30 4.39 -13.42 -0.46
CA GLN A 30 4.14 -14.37 0.63
C GLN A 30 5.19 -15.48 0.56
N ALA A 31 5.85 -15.75 1.69
CA ALA A 31 6.95 -16.72 1.73
C ALA A 31 6.47 -18.14 1.39
N ASP A 32 5.32 -18.54 1.94
CA ASP A 32 4.73 -19.88 1.73
C ASP A 32 3.99 -20.00 0.39
N GLU A 33 3.55 -18.88 -0.18
CA GLU A 33 2.86 -18.83 -1.47
C GLU A 33 3.46 -17.73 -2.36
N PRO A 34 4.64 -17.95 -2.97
CA PRO A 34 5.39 -16.90 -3.66
C PRO A 34 4.65 -16.24 -4.83
N ARG A 35 3.53 -16.81 -5.29
CA ARG A 35 2.66 -16.25 -6.34
C ARG A 35 1.70 -15.18 -5.80
N VAL A 36 1.52 -15.09 -4.48
CA VAL A 36 0.71 -14.07 -3.82
C VAL A 36 1.57 -12.82 -3.63
N ILE A 37 1.09 -11.71 -4.16
CA ILE A 37 1.70 -10.39 -4.02
C ILE A 37 0.85 -9.60 -3.03
N MET A 38 1.46 -9.06 -1.98
CA MET A 38 0.82 -8.16 -1.03
C MET A 38 1.32 -6.73 -1.25
N VAL A 39 0.39 -5.79 -1.35
CA VAL A 39 0.68 -4.36 -1.35
C VAL A 39 0.28 -3.79 0.01
N TRP A 40 1.23 -3.14 0.68
CA TRP A 40 0.98 -2.38 1.90
C TRP A 40 1.13 -0.90 1.61
N GLN A 41 0.09 -0.12 1.90
CA GLN A 41 0.09 1.32 1.66
C GLN A 41 -0.35 2.09 2.89
N GLN A 42 0.28 3.24 3.12
CA GLN A 42 -0.06 4.17 4.19
C GLN A 42 -0.15 5.57 3.61
N TRP A 43 -1.20 6.28 4.00
CA TRP A 43 -1.53 7.61 3.47
C TRP A 43 -1.76 8.58 4.61
N SER A 44 -1.37 9.84 4.41
CA SER A 44 -1.52 10.90 5.42
C SER A 44 -2.98 11.28 5.67
N SER A 45 -3.86 11.00 4.72
CA SER A 45 -5.29 11.28 4.81
C SER A 45 -6.09 10.44 3.81
N LEU A 46 -7.42 10.39 4.00
CA LEU A 46 -8.34 9.83 3.03
C LEU A 46 -8.28 10.58 1.69
N ASP A 47 -8.27 11.92 1.72
CA ASP A 47 -8.20 12.75 0.50
C ASP A 47 -6.95 12.41 -0.35
N ALA A 48 -5.80 12.16 0.28
CA ALA A 48 -4.59 11.77 -0.45
C ALA A 48 -4.74 10.40 -1.13
N LEU A 49 -5.39 9.44 -0.44
CA LEU A 49 -5.69 8.13 -1.01
C LEU A 49 -6.75 8.22 -2.13
N GLU A 50 -7.72 9.12 -2.04
CA GLU A 50 -8.70 9.35 -3.09
C GLU A 50 -8.06 9.95 -4.35
N LEU A 51 -7.13 10.90 -4.19
CA LEU A 51 -6.32 11.42 -5.29
C LEU A 51 -5.48 10.33 -5.95
N HIS A 52 -4.90 9.42 -5.17
CA HIS A 52 -4.18 8.26 -5.67
C HIS A 52 -5.05 7.40 -6.59
N PHE A 53 -6.27 7.06 -6.16
CA PHE A 53 -7.20 6.26 -6.95
C PHE A 53 -7.64 6.92 -8.27
N GLY A 54 -7.52 8.24 -8.39
CA GLY A 54 -7.81 8.98 -9.62
C GLY A 54 -6.59 9.25 -10.51
N SER A 55 -5.46 8.61 -10.25
CA SER A 55 -4.20 8.87 -10.96
C SER A 55 -3.99 7.98 -12.19
N ASP A 56 -3.34 8.51 -13.22
CA ASP A 56 -3.08 7.82 -14.49
C ASP A 56 -2.38 6.46 -14.31
N HIS A 57 -1.50 6.34 -13.31
CA HIS A 57 -0.72 5.12 -13.10
C HIS A 57 -1.52 4.05 -12.35
N VAL A 58 -2.52 4.43 -11.55
CA VAL A 58 -3.49 3.50 -10.97
C VAL A 58 -4.44 2.99 -12.06
N ASP A 59 -4.94 3.88 -12.92
CA ASP A 59 -5.79 3.48 -14.06
C ASP A 59 -5.05 2.49 -14.97
N ALA A 60 -3.82 2.82 -15.39
CA ALA A 60 -3.00 1.93 -16.21
C ALA A 60 -2.69 0.58 -15.52
N PHE A 61 -2.57 0.58 -14.19
CA PHE A 61 -2.39 -0.65 -13.42
C PHE A 61 -3.66 -1.51 -13.42
N LEU A 62 -4.82 -0.90 -13.12
CA LEU A 62 -6.11 -1.59 -13.04
C LEU A 62 -6.56 -2.15 -14.38
N ASP A 63 -6.18 -1.51 -15.49
CA ASP A 63 -6.43 -2.02 -16.83
C ASP A 63 -5.61 -3.28 -17.15
N ALA A 64 -4.37 -3.38 -16.64
CA ALA A 64 -3.44 -4.43 -17.03
C ALA A 64 -3.40 -5.63 -16.07
N ILE A 65 -3.61 -5.41 -14.76
CA ILE A 65 -3.47 -6.46 -13.75
C ILE A 65 -4.48 -7.62 -13.87
N PRO A 66 -5.75 -7.45 -14.33
CA PRO A 66 -6.73 -8.54 -14.38
C PRO A 66 -6.31 -9.70 -15.29
N ASP A 67 -5.55 -9.42 -16.35
CA ASP A 67 -5.05 -10.44 -17.28
C ASP A 67 -3.85 -11.23 -16.71
N MET A 68 -3.34 -10.84 -15.54
CA MET A 68 -2.11 -11.38 -14.96
C MET A 68 -2.28 -12.07 -13.61
N ILE A 69 -3.47 -11.98 -13.00
CA ILE A 69 -3.78 -12.56 -11.69
C ILE A 69 -4.87 -13.62 -11.79
N ASP A 70 -4.77 -14.64 -10.94
CA ASP A 70 -5.80 -15.66 -10.77
C ASP A 70 -6.59 -15.34 -9.48
N GLY A 71 -7.92 -15.35 -9.55
CA GLY A 71 -8.78 -15.25 -8.36
C GLY A 71 -9.18 -13.83 -7.95
N GLU A 72 -9.64 -13.70 -6.70
CA GLU A 72 -10.22 -12.47 -6.15
C GLU A 72 -9.16 -11.62 -5.43
N VAL A 73 -9.21 -10.30 -5.64
CA VAL A 73 -8.36 -9.35 -4.92
C VAL A 73 -8.98 -9.07 -3.55
N MET A 74 -8.26 -9.41 -2.49
CA MET A 74 -8.66 -9.06 -1.12
C MET A 74 -8.08 -7.69 -0.75
N SER A 75 -8.92 -6.80 -0.22
CA SER A 75 -8.49 -5.51 0.32
C SER A 75 -9.05 -5.30 1.72
N ALA A 76 -8.25 -4.69 2.59
CA ALA A 76 -8.66 -4.25 3.91
C ALA A 76 -8.14 -2.83 4.12
N ARG A 77 -8.95 -2.00 4.78
CA ARG A 77 -8.59 -0.63 5.17
C ARG A 77 -8.77 -0.49 6.66
N TYR A 78 -7.81 0.18 7.29
CA TYR A 78 -7.84 0.51 8.71
C TYR A 78 -7.64 2.02 8.84
N ASP A 79 -8.53 2.68 9.59
CA ASP A 79 -8.32 4.06 10.00
C ASP A 79 -7.58 4.05 11.35
N VAL A 80 -6.44 4.74 11.42
CA VAL A 80 -5.61 4.80 12.63
C VAL A 80 -5.87 6.11 13.35
N SER A 81 -6.41 6.04 14.56
CA SER A 81 -6.61 7.18 15.47
C SER A 81 -5.79 6.99 16.75
N SER A 82 -5.47 8.07 17.47
CA SER A 82 -4.85 7.93 18.79
C SER A 82 -5.78 7.21 19.77
N VAL A 83 -5.19 6.66 20.84
CA VAL A 83 -5.92 5.92 21.88
C VAL A 83 -6.98 6.78 22.58
N ASP A 84 -6.79 8.10 22.58
CA ASP A 84 -7.72 9.07 23.19
C ASP A 84 -8.74 9.64 22.18
N GLY A 85 -8.73 9.16 20.93
CA GLY A 85 -9.63 9.61 19.86
C GLY A 85 -9.25 10.95 19.23
N GLU A 86 -8.15 11.57 19.68
CA GLU A 86 -7.62 12.77 19.04
C GLU A 86 -6.78 12.41 17.80
N PRO A 87 -6.81 13.24 16.73
CA PRO A 87 -5.97 13.02 15.56
C PRO A 87 -4.49 13.09 15.95
N VAL A 88 -3.70 12.11 15.51
CA VAL A 88 -2.25 12.08 15.74
C VAL A 88 -1.62 13.22 14.93
N VAL A 89 -1.22 14.30 15.61
CA VAL A 89 -0.48 15.45 15.05
C VAL A 89 0.97 15.39 15.52
N ASP A 90 1.69 14.31 15.19
CA ASP A 90 3.14 14.29 15.37
C ASP A 90 3.84 14.45 14.02
N GLU A 91 4.85 15.32 13.99
CA GLU A 91 5.69 15.55 12.81
C GLU A 91 6.32 14.24 12.34
N VAL A 92 5.92 13.81 11.14
CA VAL A 92 6.30 12.55 10.53
C VAL A 92 7.81 12.56 10.23
N LYS A 93 8.60 11.97 11.12
CA LYS A 93 10.00 11.62 10.84
C LYS A 93 10.04 10.41 9.92
N ASP A 94 11.05 10.39 9.04
CA ASP A 94 11.31 9.33 8.05
C ASP A 94 10.88 7.95 8.57
N ILE A 95 9.87 7.37 7.92
CA ILE A 95 9.34 6.06 8.27
C ILE A 95 10.41 5.04 7.86
N ALA A 96 11.15 4.54 8.84
CA ALA A 96 12.04 3.40 8.65
C ALA A 96 11.24 2.21 8.09
N PRO A 97 11.82 1.35 7.24
CA PRO A 97 11.14 0.13 6.78
C PRO A 97 10.63 -0.63 7.99
N LEU A 98 9.32 -0.92 7.99
CA LEU A 98 8.51 -1.49 9.07
C LEU A 98 9.27 -1.72 10.40
N VAL A 99 9.24 -0.72 11.29
CA VAL A 99 9.64 -0.89 12.69
C VAL A 99 8.36 -0.90 13.54
N LEU A 100 8.05 -2.06 14.12
CA LEU A 100 6.86 -2.24 14.96
C LEU A 100 7.11 -1.64 16.36
N ALA A 101 6.15 -0.84 16.86
CA ALA A 101 6.17 -0.25 18.20
C ALA A 101 5.72 -1.23 19.29
N ASP A 102 6.06 -0.93 20.56
CA ASP A 102 5.97 -1.80 21.74
C ASP A 102 4.56 -2.30 22.12
N ASN A 103 3.50 -1.82 21.45
CA ASN A 103 2.11 -2.12 21.73
C ASN A 103 1.29 -2.53 20.50
N ILE A 104 1.92 -3.27 19.57
CA ILE A 104 1.22 -3.98 18.49
C ILE A 104 1.18 -5.48 18.81
N THR A 105 -0.01 -6.08 18.82
CA THR A 105 -0.14 -7.53 18.61
C THR A 105 -0.48 -7.75 17.13
N VAL A 106 0.55 -8.07 16.35
CA VAL A 106 0.38 -8.70 15.04
C VAL A 106 0.13 -10.17 15.30
N HIS A 107 -0.88 -10.74 14.63
CA HIS A 107 -0.97 -12.18 14.50
C HIS A 107 -0.82 -12.53 13.02
#